data_AF-A0A3A0CBI8-F1
#
_entry.id   AF-A0A3A0CBI8-F1
#
_cell.length_a   1.000
_cell.length_b   1.000
_cell.length_c   1.000
_cell.angle_alpha   90.00
_cell.angle_beta   90.00
_cell.angle_gamma   90.00
#
_symmetry.space_group_name_H-M   'P 1'
#
loop_
_entity.id
_entity.type
_entity.pdbx_description
1 polymer ?
#
loop_
_entity_poly.entity_id
_entity_poly.type
_entity_poly.pdbx_seq_one_letter_code
_entity_poly.pdbx_strand_id
1 'polypeptide(L)'
;MPEKSLSEQLAAALPQALAQEPAVASALDRVKELELRASTLAAQQAFLERAPREGLQFPGDALKLLDAVQLTDLDAAYAELRRGRPWLFRPAASPAAEKLAAATPEMERMREAVKHGALSRGVHTLRPIKRARS
;
A
#
# COMPACT_ATOMS: atom_id res chain seq x y z
N MET A 1 -43.30 38.55 23.21
CA MET A 1 -41.93 38.12 22.86
C MET A 1 -41.90 36.61 23.03
N PRO A 2 -41.66 35.79 22.00
CA PRO A 2 -41.61 34.34 22.18
C PRO A 2 -40.33 34.01 22.95
N GLU A 3 -40.47 33.52 24.18
CA GLU A 3 -39.33 33.01 24.94
C GLU A 3 -38.84 31.74 24.24
N LYS A 4 -37.63 31.80 23.67
CA LYS A 4 -36.97 30.63 23.11
C LYS A 4 -36.94 29.56 24.20
N SER A 5 -37.42 28.37 23.88
CA SER A 5 -37.47 27.27 24.84
C SER A 5 -36.07 27.00 25.40
N LEU A 6 -35.97 26.62 26.69
CA LEU A 6 -34.68 26.29 27.32
C LEU A 6 -33.87 25.27 26.52
N SER A 7 -34.56 24.36 25.83
CA SER A 7 -33.99 23.41 24.86
C SER A 7 -33.31 24.07 23.67
N GLU A 8 -33.90 25.12 23.08
CA GLU A 8 -33.30 25.86 21.96
C GLU A 8 -32.11 26.70 22.42
N GLN A 9 -32.18 27.24 23.64
CA GLN A 9 -31.07 27.99 24.23
C GLN A 9 -29.87 27.09 24.54
N LEU A 10 -30.10 25.89 25.10
CA LEU A 10 -29.06 24.89 25.32
C LEU A 10 -28.47 24.37 24.00
N ALA A 11 -29.31 24.07 23.01
CA ALA A 11 -28.85 23.61 21.69
C ALA A 11 -28.00 24.68 20.97
N ALA A 12 -28.29 25.96 21.18
CA ALA A 12 -27.49 27.06 20.62
C ALA A 12 -26.18 27.32 21.37
N ALA A 13 -26.14 27.10 22.70
CA ALA A 13 -24.98 27.39 23.55
C ALA A 13 -23.97 26.23 23.64
N LEU A 14 -24.42 24.98 23.50
CA LEU A 14 -23.56 23.78 23.57
C LEU A 14 -22.40 23.78 22.55
N PRO A 15 -22.59 24.15 21.26
CA PRO A 15 -21.49 24.20 20.30
C PRO A 15 -20.43 25.25 20.67
N GLN A 16 -20.84 26.39 21.22
CA GLN A 16 -19.92 27.44 21.68
C GLN A 16 -19.16 27.04 22.94
N ALA A 17 -19.83 26.36 23.88
CA ALA A 17 -19.18 25.81 25.07
C ALA A 17 -18.15 24.73 24.69
N LEU A 18 -18.52 23.79 23.82
CA LEU A 18 -17.59 22.76 23.33
C LEU A 18 -16.44 23.34 22.50
N ALA A 19 -16.64 24.43 21.76
CA ALA A 19 -15.56 25.11 21.03
C ALA A 19 -14.58 25.86 21.96
N GLN A 20 -15.00 26.23 23.17
CA GLN A 20 -14.14 26.87 24.18
C GLN A 20 -13.41 25.85 25.08
N GLU A 21 -13.78 24.58 25.01
CA GLU A 21 -13.10 23.52 25.75
C GLU A 21 -11.74 23.21 25.09
N PRO A 22 -10.61 23.46 25.78
CA PRO A 22 -9.29 23.21 25.22
C PRO A 22 -9.06 21.73 24.87
N ALA A 23 -9.76 20.83 25.57
CA ALA A 23 -9.75 19.40 25.28
C ALA A 23 -10.38 19.07 23.91
N VAL A 24 -11.45 19.77 23.51
CA VAL A 24 -12.11 19.58 22.21
C VAL A 24 -11.25 20.15 21.09
N ALA A 25 -10.67 21.34 21.28
CA ALA A 25 -9.71 21.91 20.33
C ALA A 25 -8.50 20.98 20.10
N SER A 26 -7.90 20.46 21.18
CA SER A 26 -6.80 19.51 21.11
C SER A 26 -7.19 18.19 20.43
N ALA A 27 -8.40 17.69 20.69
CA ALA A 27 -8.91 16.49 20.03
C ALA A 27 -9.09 16.69 18.52
N LEU A 28 -9.61 17.84 18.10
CA LEU A 28 -9.78 18.18 16.68
C LEU A 28 -8.43 18.31 15.96
N ASP A 29 -7.43 18.93 16.60
CA ASP A 29 -6.08 19.02 16.02
C ASP A 29 -5.44 17.63 15.92
N ARG A 30 -5.67 16.76 16.91
CA ARG A 30 -5.22 15.37 16.84
C ARG A 30 -5.89 14.60 15.71
N VAL A 31 -7.18 14.82 15.46
CA VAL A 31 -7.90 14.22 14.33
C VAL A 31 -7.30 14.68 13.01
N LYS A 32 -7.07 15.98 12.81
CA LYS A 32 -6.43 16.51 11.60
C LYS A 32 -5.04 15.91 11.37
N GLU A 33 -4.25 15.77 12.43
CA GLU A 33 -2.94 15.13 12.35
C GLU A 33 -3.05 13.66 11.92
N LEU A 34 -4.01 12.92 12.46
CA LEU A 34 -4.27 11.53 12.08
C LEU A 34 -4.75 11.41 10.63
N GLU A 35 -5.61 12.31 10.17
CA GLU A 35 -6.07 12.37 8.78
C GLU A 35 -4.90 12.62 7.81
N LEU A 36 -4.00 13.55 8.15
CA LEU A 36 -2.79 13.82 7.37
C LEU A 36 -1.84 12.61 7.34
N ARG A 37 -1.69 11.91 8.47
CA ARG A 37 -0.89 10.68 8.53
C ARG A 37 -1.54 9.58 7.69
N ALA A 38 -2.86 9.42 7.74
CA ALA A 38 -3.58 8.42 6.97
C ALA A 38 -3.44 8.66 5.46
N SER A 39 -3.56 9.92 5.00
CA SER A 39 -3.38 10.26 3.59
C SER A 39 -1.95 9.98 3.11
N THR A 40 -0.95 10.33 3.93
CA THR A 40 0.46 10.03 3.63
C THR A 40 0.73 8.53 3.54
N LEU A 41 0.18 7.75 4.47
CA LEU A 41 0.31 6.29 4.45
C LEU A 41 -0.38 5.67 3.24
N ALA A 42 -1.55 6.16 2.85
CA ALA A 42 -2.24 5.70 1.65
C ALA A 42 -1.40 5.95 0.38
N ALA A 43 -0.78 7.13 0.27
CA ALA A 43 0.12 7.43 -0.84
C ALA A 43 1.37 6.53 -0.87
N GLN A 44 1.97 6.26 0.30
CA GLN A 44 3.08 5.31 0.43
C GLN A 44 2.68 3.89 0.03
N GLN A 45 1.49 3.44 0.45
CA GLN A 45 0.96 2.13 0.05
C GLN A 45 0.78 2.04 -1.47
N ALA A 46 0.14 3.05 -2.08
CA ALA A 46 -0.05 3.09 -3.53
C ALA A 46 1.28 3.07 -4.30
N PHE A 47 2.31 3.75 -3.79
CA PHE A 47 3.67 3.65 -4.31
C PHE A 47 4.20 2.21 -4.18
N LEU A 48 4.15 1.61 -3.00
CA LEU A 48 4.67 0.25 -2.78
C LEU A 48 3.96 -0.80 -3.66
N GLU A 49 2.66 -0.67 -3.87
CA GLU A 49 1.87 -1.56 -4.73
C GLU A 49 2.25 -1.44 -6.20
N ARG A 50 2.61 -0.23 -6.65
CA ARG A 50 3.03 0.03 -8.02
C ARG A 50 4.50 -0.34 -8.28
N ALA A 51 5.34 -0.33 -7.24
CA ALA A 51 6.78 -0.52 -7.39
C ALA A 51 7.23 -1.81 -8.10
N PRO A 52 6.58 -2.99 -7.92
CA PRO A 52 6.91 -4.19 -8.68
C PRO A 52 6.68 -4.03 -10.19
N ARG A 53 5.66 -3.27 -10.59
CA ARG A 53 5.34 -3.01 -12.01
C ARG A 53 6.35 -2.07 -12.65
N GLU A 54 6.85 -1.12 -11.88
CA GLU A 54 7.89 -0.19 -12.29
C GLU A 54 9.30 -0.82 -12.30
N GLY A 55 9.42 -2.03 -11.74
CA GLY A 55 10.68 -2.78 -11.66
C GLY A 55 11.59 -2.31 -10.53
N LEU A 56 11.06 -1.67 -9.48
CA LEU A 56 11.86 -1.22 -8.36
C LEU A 56 12.38 -2.41 -7.53
N GLN A 57 13.67 -2.42 -7.22
CA GLN A 57 14.30 -3.51 -6.47
C GLN A 57 14.11 -3.37 -4.95
N PHE A 58 14.17 -2.13 -4.44
CA PHE A 58 14.10 -1.82 -3.01
C PHE A 58 13.06 -0.71 -2.75
N PRO A 59 11.76 -1.03 -2.83
CA PRO A 59 10.70 -0.03 -2.73
C PRO A 59 10.61 0.67 -1.37
N GLY A 60 10.92 -0.04 -0.28
CA GLY A 60 10.96 0.56 1.06
C GLY A 60 12.11 1.57 1.24
N ASP A 61 13.25 1.35 0.60
CA ASP A 61 14.37 2.30 0.66
C ASP A 61 14.17 3.48 -0.28
N ALA A 62 13.54 3.25 -1.44
CA ALA A 62 13.16 4.33 -2.34
C ALA A 62 12.15 5.29 -1.72
N LEU A 63 11.19 4.79 -0.93
CA LEU A 63 10.25 5.62 -0.18
C LEU A 63 10.95 6.60 0.77
N LYS A 64 12.05 6.20 1.40
CA LYS A 64 12.81 7.07 2.32
C LYS A 64 13.52 8.23 1.61
N LEU A 65 13.63 8.15 0.29
CA LEU A 65 14.29 9.14 -0.55
C LEU A 65 13.29 10.10 -1.20
N LEU A 66 11.99 9.84 -1.01
CA LEU A 66 10.89 10.63 -1.53
C LEU A 66 10.23 11.42 -0.41
N ASP A 67 9.89 12.66 -0.71
CA ASP A 67 9.09 13.48 0.21
C ASP A 67 7.60 13.14 0.09
N ALA A 68 6.83 13.41 1.16
CA ALA A 68 5.38 13.21 1.17
C ALA A 68 4.66 13.99 0.05
N VAL A 69 5.21 15.14 -0.36
CA VAL A 69 4.70 15.93 -1.48
C VAL A 69 4.90 15.20 -2.80
N GLN A 70 6.03 14.53 -2.99
CA GLN A 70 6.32 13.79 -4.22
C GLN A 70 5.40 12.57 -4.36
N LEU A 71 4.96 11.98 -3.25
CA LEU A 71 4.03 10.86 -3.25
C LEU A 71 2.59 11.23 -3.64
N THR A 72 2.27 12.51 -3.81
CA THR A 72 0.96 12.95 -4.33
C THR A 72 0.80 12.65 -5.82
N ASP A 73 1.91 12.64 -6.57
CA ASP A 73 1.97 12.26 -7.98
C ASP A 73 2.98 11.11 -8.14
N LEU A 74 2.44 9.88 -8.18
CA LEU A 74 3.24 8.68 -8.31
C LEU A 74 4.03 8.65 -9.63
N ASP A 75 3.50 9.19 -10.73
CA ASP A 75 4.20 9.19 -12.01
C ASP A 75 5.43 10.08 -11.96
N ALA A 76 5.28 11.29 -11.39
CA ALA A 76 6.39 12.20 -11.16
C ALA A 76 7.43 11.59 -10.20
N ALA A 77 6.98 10.95 -9.11
CA ALA A 77 7.88 10.31 -8.16
C ALA A 77 8.74 9.20 -8.81
N TYR A 78 8.14 8.34 -9.63
CA TYR A 78 8.89 7.30 -10.35
C TYR A 78 9.80 7.89 -11.42
N ALA A 79 9.39 8.94 -12.12
CA ALA A 79 10.22 9.61 -13.11
C ALA A 79 11.48 10.22 -12.47
N GLU A 80 11.32 10.90 -11.34
CA GLU A 80 12.42 11.47 -10.56
C GLU A 80 13.37 10.40 -10.03
N LEU A 81 12.83 9.32 -9.45
CA LEU A 81 13.67 8.18 -9.03
C LEU A 81 14.43 7.59 -10.21
N ARG A 82 13.80 7.47 -11.37
CA ARG A 82 14.45 6.90 -12.57
C ARG A 82 15.55 7.80 -13.10
N ARG A 83 15.36 9.13 -13.01
CA ARG A 83 16.32 10.14 -13.44
C ARG A 83 17.51 10.25 -12.48
N GLY A 84 17.23 10.36 -11.18
CA GLY A 84 18.26 10.61 -10.17
C GLY A 84 18.93 9.35 -9.65
N ARG A 85 18.24 8.20 -9.70
CA ARG A 85 18.66 6.94 -9.05
C ARG A 85 18.29 5.71 -9.89
N PRO A 86 18.75 5.63 -11.15
CA PRO A 86 18.41 4.52 -12.05
C PRO A 86 18.81 3.14 -11.50
N TRP A 87 19.83 3.06 -10.63
CA TRP A 87 20.28 1.82 -9.98
C TRP A 87 19.25 1.20 -9.02
N LEU A 88 18.21 1.93 -8.62
CA LEU A 88 17.09 1.38 -7.82
C LEU A 88 16.15 0.52 -8.66
N PHE A 89 16.20 0.65 -9.98
CA PHE A 89 15.37 -0.10 -10.92
C PHE A 89 16.10 -1.35 -11.39
N ARG A 90 15.34 -2.42 -11.64
CA ARG A 90 15.86 -3.62 -12.26
C ARG A 90 16.26 -3.28 -13.70
N PRO A 91 17.49 -3.62 -14.13
CA PRO A 91 17.84 -3.54 -15.54
C PRO A 91 16.89 -4.44 -16.33
N ALA A 92 16.38 -3.94 -17.46
CA ALA A 92 15.50 -4.70 -18.35
C ALA A 92 16.09 -6.06 -18.80
N ALA A 93 17.42 -6.23 -18.67
CA ALA A 93 18.17 -7.42 -19.08
C ALA A 93 18.63 -8.32 -17.92
N SER A 94 17.88 -8.43 -16.81
CA SER A 94 18.19 -9.45 -15.80
C SER A 94 17.57 -10.80 -16.20
N PRO A 95 18.35 -11.90 -16.31
CA PRO A 95 17.85 -13.24 -16.65
C PRO A 95 16.74 -13.75 -15.72
N ALA A 96 16.64 -13.21 -14.50
CA ALA A 96 15.56 -13.52 -13.56
C ALA A 96 14.23 -12.83 -13.91
N ALA A 97 14.27 -11.67 -14.58
CA ALA A 97 13.07 -10.97 -15.07
C ALA A 97 12.45 -11.68 -16.28
N GLU A 98 13.27 -12.16 -17.21
CA GLU A 98 12.82 -12.99 -18.33
C GLU A 98 12.18 -14.29 -17.83
N LYS A 99 12.81 -14.96 -16.86
CA LYS A 99 12.26 -16.19 -16.25
C LYS A 99 10.93 -15.93 -15.54
N LEU A 100 10.77 -14.79 -14.89
CA LEU A 100 9.52 -14.45 -14.21
C LEU A 100 8.42 -14.05 -15.20
N ALA A 101 8.75 -13.29 -16.25
CA ALA A 101 7.82 -12.93 -17.34
C ALA A 101 7.41 -14.13 -18.20
N ALA A 102 8.27 -15.15 -18.30
CA ALA A 102 7.93 -16.44 -18.91
C ALA A 102 7.07 -17.32 -17.98
N ALA A 103 7.22 -17.17 -16.65
CA ALA A 103 6.49 -17.95 -15.65
C ALA A 103 5.13 -17.36 -15.25
N THR A 104 4.85 -16.08 -15.53
CA THR A 104 3.54 -15.45 -15.25
C THR A 104 2.35 -16.19 -15.89
N PRO A 105 2.36 -16.61 -17.17
CA PRO A 105 1.25 -17.38 -17.74
C PRO A 105 1.11 -18.78 -17.14
N GLU A 106 2.21 -19.39 -16.69
CA GLU A 106 2.19 -20.71 -16.04
C GLU A 106 1.58 -20.64 -14.64
N MET A 107 1.94 -19.61 -13.87
CA MET A 107 1.38 -19.35 -12.55
C MET A 107 -0.11 -19.00 -12.61
N GLU A 108 -0.56 -18.32 -13.65
CA GLU A 108 -1.97 -17.98 -13.87
C GLU A 108 -2.79 -19.22 -14.23
N ARG A 109 -2.28 -20.09 -15.12
CA ARG A 109 -2.86 -21.42 -15.40
C ARG A 109 -2.89 -22.32 -14.17
N MET A 110 -1.85 -22.30 -13.36
CA MET A 110 -1.80 -23.09 -12.12
C MET A 110 -2.83 -22.58 -11.10
N ARG A 111 -3.02 -21.26 -10.99
CA ARG A 111 -4.08 -20.67 -10.15
C ARG A 111 -5.49 -21.02 -10.64
N GLU A 112 -5.72 -21.04 -11.95
CA GLU A 112 -6.99 -21.51 -12.51
C GLU A 112 -7.20 -23.01 -12.27
N ALA A 113 -6.17 -23.84 -12.47
CA ALA A 113 -6.25 -25.28 -12.22
C ALA A 113 -6.53 -25.62 -10.74
N VAL A 114 -5.98 -24.84 -9.79
CA VAL A 114 -6.33 -24.93 -8.37
C VAL A 114 -7.79 -24.51 -8.13
N LYS A 115 -8.24 -23.39 -8.71
CA LYS A 115 -9.64 -22.92 -8.59
C LYS A 115 -10.66 -23.92 -9.15
N HIS A 116 -10.31 -24.62 -10.23
CA HIS A 116 -11.15 -25.64 -10.85
C HIS A 116 -10.96 -27.05 -10.27
N GLY A 117 -10.19 -27.20 -9.18
CA GLY A 117 -10.04 -28.48 -8.46
C GLY A 117 -9.26 -29.56 -9.22
N ALA A 118 -8.51 -29.19 -10.25
CA ALA A 118 -7.83 -30.14 -11.14
C ALA A 118 -6.54 -30.74 -10.55
N LEU A 119 -5.95 -30.10 -9.53
CA LEU A 119 -4.67 -30.53 -8.95
C LEU A 119 -4.79 -31.58 -7.83
N SER A 120 -6.01 -31.96 -7.46
CA SER A 120 -6.28 -32.92 -6.38
C SER A 120 -5.99 -34.39 -6.73
N ARG A 121 -5.64 -34.72 -7.99
CA ARG A 121 -5.50 -36.12 -8.44
C ARG A 121 -4.07 -36.56 -8.80
N GLY A 122 -3.04 -35.74 -8.55
CA GLY A 122 -1.67 -36.01 -9.00
C GLY A 122 -0.60 -36.31 -7.94
N VAL A 123 -0.90 -36.20 -6.64
CA VAL A 123 0.14 -36.23 -5.57
C VAL A 123 0.41 -37.65 -5.04
N HIS A 124 0.39 -38.67 -5.90
CA HIS A 124 0.68 -40.05 -5.51
C HIS A 124 1.88 -40.71 -6.22
N THR A 125 2.72 -39.96 -6.95
CA THR A 125 3.89 -40.54 -7.62
C THR A 125 5.20 -39.80 -7.38
N LEU A 126 5.41 -39.25 -6.19
CA LEU A 126 6.78 -38.95 -5.73
C LEU A 126 7.38 -40.23 -5.13
N ARG A 127 8.04 -41.03 -5.98
CA ARG A 127 8.87 -42.17 -5.54
C ARG A 127 9.96 -41.67 -4.58
N PRO A 128 10.21 -42.36 -3.46
CA PRO A 128 11.29 -41.99 -2.56
C PRO A 128 12.65 -42.23 -3.23
N ILE A 129 13.49 -41.20 -3.25
CA ILE A 129 14.88 -41.25 -3.71
C ILE A 129 15.65 -42.14 -2.72
N LYS A 130 16.05 -43.35 -3.16
CA LYS A 130 16.98 -44.21 -2.41
C LYS A 130 18.33 -43.50 -2.30
N ARG A 131 18.73 -43.14 -1.09
CA ARG A 131 20.12 -42.76 -0.77
C ARG A 131 21.02 -44.00 -0.92
N ALA A 132 21.88 -44.01 -1.94
CA ALA A 132 23.03 -44.91 -1.97
C ALA A 132 24.09 -44.32 -1.01
N ARG A 133 24.48 -45.08 0.02
CA ARG A 133 25.69 -44.83 0.79
C ARG A 133 26.82 -45.64 0.17
N SER A 134 27.91 -44.96 -0.15
CA SER A 134 29.26 -45.49 -0.34
C SER A 134 29.76 -46.18 0.93
#